data_AF-A0A0L0VXI1-F1
#
_entry.id   AF-A0A0L0VXI1-F1
#
_cell.length_a   1.000
_cell.length_b   1.000
_cell.length_c   1.000
_cell.angle_alpha   90.00
_cell.angle_beta   90.00
_cell.angle_gamma   90.00
#
_symmetry.space_group_name_H-M   'P 1'
#
loop_
_entity.id
_entity.type
_entity.pdbx_description
1 polymer ?
#
loop_
_entity_poly.entity_id
_entity_poly.type
_entity_poly.pdbx_seq_one_letter_code
_entity_poly.pdbx_strand_id
1 'polypeptide(L)'
;MDKELPVWESKQAQEIIDKCYDRLFLPRACREAEQQATKKDSPNPKLANLLLRLHNFATVIEANRAMKAGDIGCLLNIWRMWCIMCQGIKGLDKYAIHLPRMLILITEVLPPGLQKVLQHSMLVTPSRRADHFVGKDFFLEVQNCWLKYFYNKSGIGTNIHRLMDAFSLNITMLRQDMAGLSGQEYIQQSHKCRLTTDSIDSFLQMAAQYDPFCKFDKVYSFVPAAITNIYKKGMKYIKENSKSTNIDKINRFNPAYTLSYVTFQIDDPGSDEEQELTTRTKNLN
;
A
#
# COMPACT_ATOMS: atom_id res chain seq x y z
N MET A 1 -13.14 33.31 8.72
CA MET A 1 -13.13 33.59 7.27
C MET A 1 -11.86 32.99 6.72
N ASP A 2 -11.96 31.92 5.94
CA ASP A 2 -10.79 31.33 5.28
C ASP A 2 -10.20 32.39 4.35
N LYS A 3 -9.00 32.89 4.67
CA LYS A 3 -8.27 33.78 3.76
C LYS A 3 -8.02 33.00 2.47
N GLU A 4 -8.53 33.50 1.35
CA GLU A 4 -8.28 32.90 0.05
C GLU A 4 -6.77 32.82 -0.19
N LEU A 5 -6.30 31.63 -0.60
CA LEU A 5 -4.89 31.42 -0.92
C LEU A 5 -4.51 32.27 -2.13
N PRO A 6 -3.31 32.86 -2.16
CA PRO A 6 -2.86 33.68 -3.28
C PRO A 6 -2.84 32.84 -4.56
N VAL A 7 -3.55 33.32 -5.59
CA VAL A 7 -3.52 32.72 -6.92
C VAL A 7 -2.24 33.17 -7.62
N TRP A 8 -1.42 32.21 -8.05
CA TRP A 8 -0.18 32.48 -8.78
C TRP A 8 -0.43 32.43 -10.29
N GLU A 9 0.29 33.27 -11.04
CA GLU A 9 0.37 33.13 -12.48
C GLU A 9 1.02 31.77 -12.83
N SER A 10 0.54 31.08 -13.87
CA SER A 10 1.01 29.74 -14.24
C SER A 10 2.53 29.68 -14.44
N LYS A 11 3.12 30.72 -15.04
CA LYS A 11 4.58 30.79 -15.24
C LYS A 11 5.33 30.89 -13.91
N GLN A 12 4.88 31.76 -13.02
CA GLN A 12 5.46 31.90 -11.68
C GLN A 12 5.34 30.59 -10.89
N ALA A 13 4.18 29.92 -10.97
CA ALA A 13 3.99 28.63 -10.32
C ALA A 13 4.95 27.57 -10.85
N GLN A 14 5.13 27.47 -12.16
CA GLN A 14 6.07 26.54 -12.77
C GLN A 14 7.51 26.81 -12.32
N GLU A 15 7.95 28.08 -12.34
CA GLU A 15 9.29 28.45 -11.88
C GLU A 15 9.55 28.06 -10.42
N ILE A 16 8.55 28.21 -9.54
CA ILE A 16 8.67 27.79 -8.15
C ILE A 16 8.69 26.26 -8.02
N ILE A 17 7.89 25.54 -8.80
CA ILE A 17 7.90 24.07 -8.84
C ILE A 17 9.28 23.57 -9.27
N ASP A 18 9.84 24.13 -10.33
CA ASP A 18 11.16 23.75 -10.84
C ASP A 18 12.26 24.03 -9.82
N LYS A 19 12.23 25.22 -9.18
CA LYS A 19 13.17 25.55 -8.08
C LYS A 19 13.03 24.59 -6.89
N CYS A 20 11.81 24.18 -6.55
CA CYS A 20 11.57 23.20 -5.49
C CYS A 20 12.11 21.83 -5.87
N TYR A 21 11.86 21.38 -7.10
CA TYR A 21 12.41 20.13 -7.63
C TYR A 21 13.93 20.13 -7.60
N ASP A 22 14.54 21.21 -8.09
CA ASP A 22 15.99 21.34 -8.17
C ASP A 22 16.67 21.31 -6.81
N ARG A 23 16.04 21.92 -5.81
CA ARG A 23 16.61 22.05 -4.46
C ARG A 23 16.33 20.84 -3.58
N LEU A 24 15.20 20.15 -3.79
CA LEU A 24 14.72 19.13 -2.84
C LEU A 24 14.65 17.72 -3.42
N PHE A 25 14.52 17.58 -4.74
CA PHE A 25 14.27 16.29 -5.38
C PHE A 25 15.36 15.83 -6.36
N LEU A 26 16.26 16.72 -6.77
CA LEU A 26 17.38 16.34 -7.63
C LEU A 26 18.41 15.44 -6.90
N PRO A 27 18.97 14.43 -7.59
CA PRO A 27 20.01 13.57 -7.03
C PRO A 27 21.27 14.32 -6.56
N ARG A 28 21.61 15.45 -7.20
CA ARG A 28 22.75 16.30 -6.77
C ARG A 28 22.51 16.89 -5.38
N ALA A 29 21.31 17.40 -5.11
CA ALA A 29 20.96 18.02 -3.84
C ALA A 29 21.07 17.02 -2.68
N CYS A 30 20.61 15.77 -2.89
CA CYS A 30 20.79 14.72 -1.89
C CYS A 30 22.25 14.38 -1.61
N ARG A 31 23.09 14.28 -2.65
CA ARG A 31 24.52 13.95 -2.49
C ARG A 31 25.26 15.05 -1.74
N GLU A 32 24.99 16.32 -2.08
CA GLU A 32 25.57 17.47 -1.38
C GLU A 32 25.13 17.52 0.09
N ALA A 33 23.84 17.30 0.36
CA ALA A 33 23.32 17.24 1.72
C ALA A 33 23.93 16.08 2.54
N GLU A 34 24.09 14.89 1.94
CA GLU A 34 24.75 13.75 2.58
C GLU A 34 26.25 14.01 2.86
N GLN A 35 26.95 14.69 1.94
CA GLN A 35 28.33 15.11 2.18
C GLN A 35 28.42 16.06 3.36
N GLN A 36 27.55 17.06 3.43
CA GLN A 36 27.46 17.98 4.58
C GLN A 36 27.13 17.26 5.89
N ALA A 37 26.27 16.24 5.85
CA ALA A 37 25.92 15.44 7.02
C ALA A 37 27.10 14.63 7.59
N THR A 38 28.12 14.34 6.78
CA THR A 38 29.28 13.49 7.15
C THR A 38 30.59 14.27 7.27
N LYS A 39 30.56 15.60 7.15
CA LYS A 39 31.74 16.45 7.34
C LYS A 39 32.31 16.25 8.75
N LYS A 40 33.61 15.96 8.84
CA LYS A 40 34.30 15.68 10.11
C LYS A 40 34.28 16.86 11.08
N ASP A 41 34.43 18.07 10.55
CA ASP A 41 34.59 19.27 11.38
C ASP A 41 33.25 19.85 11.87
N SER A 42 32.15 19.56 11.18
CA SER A 42 30.82 20.09 11.49
C SER A 42 29.70 19.24 10.86
N PRO A 43 29.46 18.02 11.37
CA PRO A 43 28.43 17.15 10.81
C PRO A 43 27.04 17.75 11.05
N ASN A 44 26.31 18.02 9.97
CA ASN A 44 24.95 18.54 10.07
C ASN A 44 23.96 17.72 9.21
N PRO A 45 23.23 16.78 9.81
CA PRO A 45 22.35 15.87 9.07
C PRO A 45 20.95 16.42 8.80
N LYS A 46 20.57 17.63 9.26
CA LYS A 46 19.16 18.08 9.17
C LYS A 46 18.65 18.11 7.71
N LEU A 47 19.40 18.75 6.81
CA LEU A 47 19.02 18.82 5.39
C LEU A 47 18.98 17.43 4.77
N ALA A 48 20.00 16.59 4.99
CA ALA A 48 20.02 15.22 4.48
C ALA A 48 18.81 14.41 4.97
N ASN A 49 18.48 14.52 6.25
CA ASN A 49 17.34 13.86 6.87
C ASN A 49 16.01 14.33 6.26
N LEU A 50 15.85 15.63 6.00
CA LEU A 50 14.69 16.19 5.35
C LEU A 50 14.54 15.62 3.93
N LEU A 51 15.59 15.70 3.11
CA LEU A 51 15.54 15.24 1.72
C LEU A 51 15.23 13.73 1.64
N LEU A 52 15.84 12.92 2.49
CA LEU A 52 15.54 11.48 2.57
C LEU A 52 14.06 11.21 2.92
N ARG A 53 13.50 11.96 3.86
CA ARG A 53 12.08 11.83 4.23
C ARG A 53 11.17 12.23 3.08
N LEU A 54 11.44 13.36 2.43
CA LEU A 54 10.68 13.84 1.27
C LEU A 54 10.72 12.83 0.12
N HIS A 55 11.89 12.28 -0.20
CA HIS A 55 12.05 11.27 -1.24
C HIS A 55 11.28 9.98 -0.93
N ASN A 56 11.44 9.45 0.28
CA ASN A 56 10.75 8.23 0.68
C ASN A 56 9.23 8.44 0.64
N PHE A 57 8.75 9.58 1.13
CA PHE A 57 7.32 9.91 1.11
C PHE A 57 6.77 10.14 -0.29
N ALA A 58 7.57 10.72 -1.20
CA ALA A 58 7.18 10.90 -2.60
C ALA A 58 6.82 9.55 -3.27
N THR A 59 7.54 8.47 -2.95
CA THR A 59 7.19 7.13 -3.48
C THR A 59 5.82 6.64 -3.00
N VAL A 60 5.40 7.02 -1.78
CA VAL A 60 4.08 6.69 -1.23
C VAL A 60 2.98 7.50 -1.91
N ILE A 61 3.23 8.80 -2.14
CA ILE A 61 2.32 9.66 -2.87
C ILE A 61 2.12 9.16 -4.30
N GLU A 62 3.21 8.81 -4.98
CA GLU A 62 3.15 8.29 -6.34
C GLU A 62 2.41 6.95 -6.40
N ALA A 63 2.63 6.06 -5.42
CA ALA A 63 1.93 4.78 -5.34
C ALA A 63 0.43 4.99 -5.16
N ASN A 64 0.04 5.91 -4.27
CA ASN A 64 -1.36 6.25 -4.04
C ASN A 64 -2.02 6.87 -5.29
N ARG A 65 -1.30 7.73 -6.02
CA ARG A 65 -1.78 8.31 -7.28
C ARG A 65 -1.96 7.25 -8.36
N ALA A 66 -0.94 6.40 -8.56
CA ALA A 66 -0.98 5.28 -9.50
C ALA A 66 -2.12 4.31 -9.18
N MET A 67 -2.27 3.95 -7.89
CA MET A 67 -3.38 3.11 -7.43
C MET A 67 -4.73 3.72 -7.75
N LYS A 68 -4.93 5.01 -7.45
CA LYS A 68 -6.20 5.70 -7.71
C LYS A 68 -6.51 5.79 -9.20
N ALA A 69 -5.51 6.08 -10.03
CA ALA A 69 -5.63 6.16 -11.47
C ALA A 69 -5.81 4.79 -12.15
N GLY A 70 -5.60 3.68 -11.41
CA GLY A 70 -5.58 2.34 -11.99
C GLY A 70 -4.32 2.06 -12.84
N ASP A 71 -3.28 2.87 -12.70
CA ASP A 71 -2.02 2.72 -13.43
C ASP A 71 -1.14 1.65 -12.76
N ILE A 72 -1.39 0.40 -13.17
CA ILE A 72 -0.61 -0.75 -12.69
C ILE A 72 0.85 -0.68 -13.11
N GLY A 73 1.16 -0.10 -14.27
CA GLY A 73 2.54 0.01 -14.76
C GLY A 73 3.39 0.90 -13.85
N CYS A 74 2.88 2.08 -13.51
CA CYS A 74 3.52 2.97 -12.55
C CYS A 74 3.62 2.30 -11.16
N LEU A 75 2.55 1.63 -10.70
CA LEU A 75 2.55 0.94 -9.42
C LEU A 75 3.64 -0.14 -9.32
N LEU A 76 3.81 -0.96 -10.37
CA LEU A 76 4.85 -1.99 -10.43
C LEU A 76 6.26 -1.40 -10.42
N ASN A 77 6.47 -0.23 -11.04
CA ASN A 77 7.75 0.48 -10.98
C ASN A 77 8.08 0.95 -9.56
N ILE A 78 7.08 1.38 -8.79
CA ILE A 78 7.28 1.75 -7.39
C ILE A 78 7.55 0.50 -6.55
N TRP A 79 6.85 -0.60 -6.80
CA TRP A 79 7.09 -1.86 -6.13
C TRP A 79 8.51 -2.39 -6.36
N ARG A 80 9.09 -2.20 -7.56
CA ARG A 80 10.51 -2.47 -7.82
C ARG A 80 11.42 -1.70 -6.87
N MET A 81 11.19 -0.41 -6.69
CA MET A 81 11.95 0.40 -5.73
C MET A 81 11.73 -0.07 -4.29
N TRP A 82 10.50 -0.35 -3.90
CA TRP A 82 10.15 -0.82 -2.56
C TRP A 82 10.74 -2.19 -2.24
N CYS A 83 10.87 -3.09 -3.21
CA CYS A 83 11.57 -4.38 -3.04
C CYS A 83 13.00 -4.19 -2.50
N ILE A 84 13.69 -3.16 -2.99
CA ILE A 84 15.04 -2.78 -2.54
C ILE A 84 14.95 -2.10 -1.16
N MET A 85 14.08 -1.10 -1.01
CA MET A 85 13.96 -0.34 0.24
C MET A 85 13.60 -1.22 1.45
N CYS A 86 12.71 -2.20 1.26
CA CYS A 86 12.28 -3.12 2.32
C CYS A 86 13.45 -3.90 2.93
N GLN A 87 14.50 -4.20 2.16
CA GLN A 87 15.71 -4.86 2.70
C GLN A 87 16.49 -3.95 3.67
N GLY A 88 16.31 -2.63 3.57
CA GLY A 88 16.97 -1.64 4.43
C GLY A 88 16.19 -1.29 5.70
N ILE A 89 14.88 -1.55 5.72
CA ILE A 89 13.96 -1.20 6.81
C ILE A 89 13.95 -2.33 7.85
N LYS A 90 14.12 -1.97 9.14
CA LYS A 90 14.06 -2.93 10.25
C LYS A 90 12.60 -3.28 10.56
N GLY A 91 12.30 -4.56 10.74
CA GLY A 91 10.96 -5.05 11.14
C GLY A 91 9.98 -5.27 9.98
N LEU A 92 10.43 -5.05 8.73
CA LEU A 92 9.61 -5.24 7.53
C LEU A 92 9.93 -6.59 6.84
N ASP A 93 10.25 -7.61 7.65
CA ASP A 93 10.85 -8.87 7.17
C ASP A 93 9.92 -9.65 6.23
N LYS A 94 8.60 -9.64 6.51
CA LYS A 94 7.59 -10.30 5.66
C LYS A 94 7.54 -9.67 4.28
N TYR A 95 7.34 -8.35 4.20
CA TYR A 95 7.25 -7.66 2.91
C TYR A 95 8.58 -7.65 2.15
N ALA A 96 9.71 -7.64 2.86
CA ALA A 96 11.03 -7.80 2.26
C ALA A 96 11.19 -9.13 1.50
N ILE A 97 10.38 -10.15 1.78
CA ILE A 97 10.40 -11.43 1.06
C ILE A 97 9.23 -11.53 0.08
N HIS A 98 8.01 -11.24 0.54
CA HIS A 98 6.80 -11.46 -0.25
C HIS A 98 6.64 -10.48 -1.41
N LEU A 99 7.05 -9.21 -1.26
CA LEU A 99 6.92 -8.22 -2.32
C LEU A 99 7.83 -8.55 -3.53
N PRO A 100 9.14 -8.87 -3.36
CA PRO A 100 9.97 -9.34 -4.46
C PRO A 100 9.45 -10.62 -5.12
N ARG A 101 8.99 -11.61 -4.31
CA ARG A 101 8.40 -12.86 -4.84
C ARG A 101 7.21 -12.59 -5.75
N MET A 102 6.28 -11.77 -5.27
CA MET A 102 5.07 -11.43 -6.03
C MET A 102 5.44 -10.67 -7.31
N LEU A 103 6.34 -9.70 -7.22
CA LEU A 103 6.78 -8.92 -8.38
C LEU A 103 7.41 -9.82 -9.45
N ILE A 104 8.36 -10.68 -9.08
CA ILE A 104 9.01 -11.64 -10.00
C ILE A 104 7.97 -12.60 -10.60
N LEU A 105 7.02 -13.06 -9.80
CA LEU A 105 5.95 -13.95 -10.27
C LEU A 105 5.13 -13.30 -11.39
N ILE A 106 4.68 -12.05 -11.18
CA ILE A 106 3.75 -11.38 -12.09
C ILE A 106 4.42 -10.66 -13.27
N THR A 107 5.75 -10.47 -13.24
CA THR A 107 6.48 -9.84 -14.36
C THR A 107 7.36 -10.81 -15.15
N GLU A 108 7.97 -11.81 -14.51
CA GLU A 108 8.97 -12.68 -15.16
C GLU A 108 8.54 -14.14 -15.30
N VAL A 109 7.78 -14.69 -14.34
CA VAL A 109 7.53 -16.15 -14.28
C VAL A 109 6.23 -16.56 -14.98
N LEU A 110 5.14 -15.82 -14.79
CA LEU A 110 3.85 -16.19 -15.35
C LEU A 110 3.81 -16.03 -16.88
N PRO A 111 3.04 -16.84 -17.61
CA PRO A 111 2.76 -16.62 -19.03
C PRO A 111 2.13 -15.24 -19.27
N PRO A 112 2.41 -14.56 -20.41
CA PRO A 112 1.95 -13.19 -20.67
C PRO A 112 0.44 -12.96 -20.50
N GLY A 113 -0.39 -13.95 -20.89
CA GLY A 113 -1.83 -13.89 -20.68
C GLY A 113 -2.22 -13.83 -19.20
N LEU A 114 -1.61 -14.67 -18.35
CA LEU A 114 -1.85 -14.69 -16.91
C LEU A 114 -1.28 -13.45 -16.22
N GLN A 115 -0.11 -12.97 -16.65
CA GLN A 115 0.43 -11.69 -16.17
C GLN A 115 -0.58 -10.57 -16.38
N LYS A 116 -1.10 -10.43 -17.61
CA LYS A 116 -2.07 -9.40 -17.96
C LYS A 116 -3.33 -9.52 -17.10
N VAL A 117 -3.90 -10.71 -16.99
CA VAL A 117 -5.10 -10.94 -16.16
C VAL A 117 -4.85 -10.55 -14.70
N LEU A 118 -3.76 -11.01 -14.09
CA LEU A 118 -3.47 -10.69 -12.69
C LEU A 118 -3.23 -9.20 -12.49
N GLN A 119 -2.37 -8.58 -13.30
CA GLN A 119 -2.05 -7.15 -13.21
C GLN A 119 -3.32 -6.28 -13.33
N HIS A 120 -4.20 -6.58 -14.29
CA HIS A 120 -5.47 -5.85 -14.44
C HIS A 120 -6.52 -6.19 -13.37
N SER A 121 -6.34 -7.28 -12.60
CA SER A 121 -7.27 -7.67 -11.52
C SER A 121 -6.85 -7.19 -10.13
N MET A 122 -5.63 -6.67 -9.98
CA MET A 122 -5.08 -6.22 -8.70
C MET A 122 -5.78 -4.98 -8.15
N LEU A 123 -6.24 -4.11 -9.05
CA LEU A 123 -6.98 -2.90 -8.73
C LEU A 123 -8.41 -3.03 -9.25
N VAL A 124 -9.37 -2.60 -8.44
CA VAL A 124 -10.79 -2.61 -8.78
C VAL A 124 -11.37 -1.23 -8.54
N THR A 125 -12.42 -0.85 -9.28
CA THR A 125 -13.16 0.40 -9.05
C THR A 125 -14.60 0.07 -8.63
N PRO A 126 -14.87 -0.08 -7.31
CA PRO A 126 -16.21 -0.38 -6.82
C PRO A 126 -17.23 0.69 -7.22
N SER A 127 -16.80 1.95 -7.29
CA SER A 127 -17.65 3.10 -7.61
C SER A 127 -17.75 3.39 -9.11
N ARG A 128 -16.94 2.75 -9.96
CA ARG A 128 -16.79 3.01 -11.41
C ARG A 128 -16.39 4.46 -11.76
N ARG A 129 -15.94 5.25 -10.79
CA ARG A 129 -15.47 6.63 -11.04
C ARG A 129 -14.00 6.63 -11.46
N ALA A 130 -13.63 7.62 -12.28
CA ALA A 130 -12.23 7.94 -12.54
C ALA A 130 -11.50 8.26 -11.23
N ASP A 131 -10.21 7.91 -11.14
CA ASP A 131 -9.34 8.12 -9.97
C ASP A 131 -9.82 7.49 -8.64
N HIS A 132 -10.67 6.46 -8.72
CA HIS A 132 -11.21 5.75 -7.56
C HIS A 132 -10.92 4.24 -7.59
N PHE A 133 -9.84 3.85 -8.26
CA PHE A 133 -9.34 2.48 -8.14
C PHE A 133 -8.77 2.25 -6.72
N VAL A 134 -9.00 1.05 -6.22
CA VAL A 134 -8.54 0.59 -4.90
C VAL A 134 -7.97 -0.81 -5.04
N GLY A 135 -7.07 -1.19 -4.13
CA GLY A 135 -6.59 -2.57 -4.07
C GLY A 135 -7.75 -3.54 -3.85
N LYS A 136 -7.69 -4.71 -4.49
CA LYS A 136 -8.71 -5.76 -4.32
C LYS A 136 -8.97 -6.11 -2.85
N ASP A 137 -7.93 -6.08 -2.03
CA ASP A 137 -8.03 -6.36 -0.58
C ASP A 137 -8.96 -5.39 0.15
N PHE A 138 -8.93 -4.10 -0.19
CA PHE A 138 -9.87 -3.12 0.36
C PHE A 138 -11.33 -3.50 0.08
N PHE A 139 -11.62 -3.98 -1.13
CA PHE A 139 -12.96 -4.46 -1.47
C PHE A 139 -13.32 -5.73 -0.68
N LEU A 140 -12.37 -6.64 -0.48
CA LEU A 140 -12.54 -7.84 0.35
C LEU A 140 -12.78 -7.49 1.82
N GLU A 141 -12.10 -6.49 2.38
CA GLU A 141 -12.33 -5.99 3.73
C GLU A 141 -13.76 -5.47 3.92
N VAL A 142 -14.29 -4.76 2.92
CA VAL A 142 -15.70 -4.35 2.93
C VAL A 142 -16.60 -5.59 2.97
N GLN A 143 -16.36 -6.60 2.12
CA GLN A 143 -17.15 -7.85 2.17
C GLN A 143 -17.05 -8.56 3.52
N ASN A 144 -15.85 -8.59 4.11
CA ASN A 144 -15.60 -9.18 5.42
C ASN A 144 -16.31 -8.42 6.55
N CYS A 145 -16.43 -7.09 6.44
CA CYS A 145 -17.21 -6.28 7.36
C CYS A 145 -18.70 -6.69 7.33
N TRP A 146 -19.28 -6.82 6.13
CA TRP A 146 -20.67 -7.29 5.99
C TRP A 146 -20.89 -8.67 6.60
N LEU A 147 -19.97 -9.61 6.34
CA LEU A 147 -20.00 -10.95 6.94
C LEU A 147 -19.96 -10.90 8.47
N LYS A 148 -19.03 -10.13 9.04
CA LYS A 148 -18.85 -10.07 10.50
C LYS A 148 -20.00 -9.37 11.21
N TYR A 149 -20.49 -8.25 10.69
CA TYR A 149 -21.41 -7.40 11.45
C TYR A 149 -22.88 -7.59 11.08
N PHE A 150 -23.20 -7.85 9.82
CA PHE A 150 -24.60 -7.97 9.38
C PHE A 150 -25.08 -9.42 9.36
N TYR A 151 -24.29 -10.33 8.80
CA TYR A 151 -24.73 -11.72 8.64
C TYR A 151 -24.49 -12.56 9.89
N ASN A 152 -23.41 -12.29 10.63
CA ASN A 152 -23.04 -13.02 11.84
C ASN A 152 -23.18 -12.17 13.11
N LYS A 153 -24.42 -11.87 13.53
CA LYS A 153 -24.67 -11.09 14.76
C LYS A 153 -24.23 -11.76 16.08
N SER A 154 -23.75 -13.01 16.04
CA SER A 154 -23.66 -13.85 17.25
C SER A 154 -22.23 -14.28 17.65
N GLY A 155 -21.17 -13.80 16.98
CA GLY A 155 -19.79 -14.08 17.39
C GLY A 155 -19.29 -15.52 17.23
N ILE A 156 -20.14 -16.49 16.88
CA ILE A 156 -19.81 -17.93 16.73
C ILE A 156 -19.12 -18.26 15.38
N GLY A 157 -18.69 -17.25 14.63
CA GLY A 157 -18.15 -17.43 13.27
C GLY A 157 -19.25 -17.66 12.22
N THR A 158 -18.85 -17.68 10.94
CA THR A 158 -19.79 -17.80 9.81
C THR A 158 -20.24 -19.24 9.62
N ASN A 159 -21.54 -19.51 9.75
CA ASN A 159 -22.12 -20.76 9.24
C ASN A 159 -22.53 -20.58 7.77
N ILE A 160 -21.84 -21.28 6.87
CA ILE A 160 -22.01 -21.12 5.41
C ILE A 160 -23.41 -21.55 4.97
N HIS A 161 -23.95 -22.66 5.48
CA HIS A 161 -25.29 -23.14 5.12
C HIS A 161 -26.37 -22.14 5.54
N ARG A 162 -26.28 -21.59 6.77
CA ARG A 162 -27.20 -20.54 7.21
C ARG A 162 -27.09 -19.26 6.37
N LEU A 163 -25.87 -18.88 5.98
CA LEU A 163 -25.67 -17.72 5.10
C LEU A 163 -26.31 -17.97 3.72
N MET A 164 -26.16 -19.19 3.20
CA MET A 164 -26.76 -19.63 1.95
C MET A 164 -28.28 -19.59 2.04
N ASP A 165 -28.86 -20.22 3.06
CA ASP A 165 -30.32 -20.40 3.19
C ASP A 165 -31.02 -19.08 3.53
N ALA A 166 -30.45 -18.25 4.40
CA ALA A 166 -31.10 -17.02 4.88
C ALA A 166 -30.83 -15.80 4.01
N PHE A 167 -29.65 -15.73 3.36
CA PHE A 167 -29.17 -14.49 2.75
C PHE A 167 -28.78 -14.61 1.27
N SER A 168 -28.43 -15.78 0.72
CA SER A 168 -27.90 -15.86 -0.65
C SER A 168 -28.87 -15.34 -1.71
N LEU A 169 -30.15 -15.70 -1.60
CA LEU A 169 -31.20 -15.27 -2.54
C LEU A 169 -31.49 -13.77 -2.45
N ASN A 170 -31.25 -13.17 -1.28
CA ASN A 170 -31.65 -11.79 -0.99
C ASN A 170 -30.47 -10.85 -0.75
N ILE A 171 -29.22 -11.29 -1.00
CA ILE A 171 -28.02 -10.52 -0.64
C ILE A 171 -27.97 -9.17 -1.37
N THR A 172 -28.45 -9.14 -2.60
CA THR A 172 -28.53 -7.94 -3.44
C THR A 172 -29.62 -7.01 -2.95
N MET A 173 -30.81 -7.53 -2.59
CA MET A 173 -31.90 -6.73 -2.02
C MET A 173 -31.50 -6.14 -0.66
N LEU A 174 -30.92 -6.92 0.24
CA LEU A 174 -30.44 -6.44 1.54
C LEU A 174 -29.42 -5.31 1.41
N ARG A 175 -28.52 -5.37 0.41
CA ARG A 175 -27.57 -4.28 0.16
C ARG A 175 -28.24 -3.03 -0.38
N GLN A 176 -29.25 -3.19 -1.24
CA GLN A 176 -30.02 -2.08 -1.80
C GLN A 176 -30.88 -1.40 -0.73
N ASP A 177 -31.59 -2.18 0.08
CA ASP A 177 -32.45 -1.69 1.15
C ASP A 177 -31.65 -0.96 2.23
N MET A 178 -30.50 -1.53 2.63
CA MET A 178 -29.62 -0.89 3.62
C MET A 178 -28.95 0.37 3.09
N ALA A 179 -28.66 0.44 1.79
CA ALA A 179 -28.22 1.69 1.15
C ALA A 179 -29.33 2.76 1.17
N GLY A 180 -30.59 2.35 1.01
CA GLY A 180 -31.75 3.24 1.19
C GLY A 180 -31.93 3.72 2.64
N LEU A 181 -31.71 2.84 3.62
CA LEU A 181 -31.84 3.16 5.05
C LEU A 181 -30.70 4.01 5.60
N SER A 182 -29.49 3.94 5.02
CA SER A 182 -28.35 4.79 5.38
C SER A 182 -28.44 6.21 4.83
N GLY A 183 -29.59 6.58 4.23
CA GLY A 183 -29.77 7.80 3.45
C GLY A 183 -29.36 7.60 1.99
N GLN A 184 -30.25 7.98 1.05
CA GLN A 184 -29.96 7.95 -0.39
C GLN A 184 -28.76 8.83 -0.78
N GLU A 185 -28.41 9.81 0.06
CA GLU A 185 -27.19 10.58 -0.08
C GLU A 185 -26.02 9.85 0.58
N TYR A 186 -25.23 9.18 -0.23
CA TYR A 186 -23.94 8.67 0.19
C TYR A 186 -22.98 9.84 0.47
N ILE A 187 -22.96 10.33 1.72
CA ILE A 187 -22.02 11.36 2.18
C ILE A 187 -20.64 10.72 2.31
N GLN A 188 -19.91 10.71 1.20
CA GLN A 188 -18.55 10.17 1.17
C GLN A 188 -17.61 11.18 1.82
N GLN A 189 -17.08 10.85 3.00
CA GLN A 189 -16.02 11.64 3.63
C GLN A 189 -14.71 11.48 2.85
N SER A 190 -14.54 12.27 1.79
CA SER A 190 -13.22 12.47 1.23
C SER A 190 -12.45 13.38 2.19
N HIS A 191 -11.53 12.82 2.98
CA HIS A 191 -10.58 13.63 3.74
C HIS A 191 -9.60 14.31 2.75
N LYS A 192 -10.07 15.37 2.09
CA LYS A 192 -9.18 16.25 1.33
C LYS A 192 -8.39 17.03 2.36
N CYS A 193 -7.08 16.85 2.38
CA CYS A 193 -6.19 17.68 3.19
C CYS A 193 -6.28 19.11 2.64
N ARG A 194 -6.99 19.99 3.36
CA ARG A 194 -7.09 21.42 3.02
C ARG A 194 -5.99 22.13 3.78
N LEU A 195 -5.00 22.64 3.07
CA LEU A 195 -3.97 23.50 3.63
C LEU A 195 -4.60 24.87 3.90
N THR A 196 -4.79 25.20 5.17
CA THR A 196 -5.24 26.54 5.59
C THR A 196 -4.04 27.47 5.75
N THR A 197 -4.27 28.78 5.71
CA THR A 197 -3.24 29.79 6.00
C THR A 197 -2.62 29.56 7.38
N ASP A 198 -3.43 29.25 8.39
CA ASP A 198 -2.94 28.94 9.75
C ASP A 198 -2.02 27.71 9.79
N SER A 199 -2.31 26.69 8.96
CA SER A 199 -1.45 25.51 8.84
C SER A 199 -0.10 25.85 8.20
N ILE A 200 -0.11 26.72 7.20
CA ILE A 200 1.10 27.21 6.53
C ILE A 200 1.92 28.06 7.49
N ASP A 201 1.30 28.99 8.20
CA ASP A 201 1.96 29.86 9.18
C ASP A 201 2.56 29.04 10.33
N SER A 202 1.85 28.03 10.83
CA SER A 202 2.36 27.09 11.84
C SER A 202 3.58 26.32 11.32
N PHE A 203 3.55 25.87 10.06
CA PHE A 203 4.70 25.23 9.43
C PHE A 203 5.88 26.19 9.28
N LEU A 204 5.65 27.45 8.88
CA LEU A 204 6.70 28.46 8.73
C LEU A 204 7.34 28.80 10.07
N GLN A 205 6.55 28.90 11.15
CA GLN A 205 7.06 29.09 12.51
C GLN A 205 7.94 27.91 12.95
N MET A 206 7.48 26.68 12.74
CA MET A 206 8.27 25.45 13.00
C MET A 206 9.56 25.46 12.17
N ALA A 207 9.48 25.74 10.87
CA ALA A 207 10.64 25.77 9.99
C ALA A 207 11.64 26.87 10.39
N ALA A 208 11.16 28.02 10.83
CA ALA A 208 12.01 29.09 11.34
C ALA A 208 12.68 28.70 12.66
N GLN A 209 12.00 27.96 13.54
CA GLN A 209 12.54 27.53 14.84
C GLN A 209 13.59 26.41 14.69
N TYR A 210 13.31 25.38 13.90
CA TYR A 210 14.15 24.17 13.80
C TYR A 210 15.17 24.22 12.66
N ASP A 211 15.00 25.15 11.71
CA ASP A 211 15.81 25.32 10.50
C ASP A 211 16.12 23.99 9.81
N PRO A 212 15.10 23.31 9.24
CA PRO A 212 15.28 22.02 8.61
C PRO A 212 16.14 22.09 7.33
N PHE A 213 16.37 23.30 6.81
CA PHE A 213 17.18 23.54 5.62
C PHE A 213 18.63 23.95 5.93
N CYS A 214 19.02 24.11 7.20
CA CYS A 214 20.34 24.58 7.62
C CYS A 214 20.76 25.89 6.95
N LYS A 215 19.85 26.87 6.86
CA LYS A 215 20.15 28.16 6.25
C LYS A 215 20.71 29.19 7.21
N PHE A 216 20.52 28.99 8.52
CA PHE A 216 20.85 30.00 9.52
C PHE A 216 21.70 29.40 10.65
N ASP A 217 22.70 30.15 11.09
CA ASP A 217 23.45 29.85 12.31
C ASP A 217 22.61 30.26 13.54
N LYS A 218 21.55 29.50 13.84
CA LYS A 218 20.64 29.81 14.96
C LYS A 218 21.08 29.15 16.28
N VAL A 219 20.75 29.86 17.38
CA VAL A 219 21.09 29.58 18.79
C VAL A 219 20.44 28.28 19.34
N TYR A 220 19.31 27.82 18.80
CA TYR A 220 18.69 26.54 19.20
C TYR A 220 19.32 25.36 18.45
N SER A 221 20.33 24.75 19.08
CA SER A 221 21.23 23.76 18.51
C SER A 221 20.69 22.31 18.58
N PHE A 222 19.42 22.07 18.27
CA PHE A 222 18.98 20.67 18.16
C PHE A 222 19.54 20.07 16.87
N VAL A 223 20.50 19.15 17.01
CA VAL A 223 21.05 18.36 15.91
C VAL A 223 20.42 16.97 15.97
N PRO A 224 19.56 16.59 15.01
CA PRO A 224 18.96 15.27 14.99
C PRO A 224 20.01 14.20 14.65
N ALA A 225 19.78 12.96 15.08
CA ALA A 225 20.59 11.83 14.62
C ALA A 225 20.44 11.64 13.10
N ALA A 226 21.53 11.25 12.43
CA ALA A 226 21.52 10.98 11.00
C ALA A 226 20.60 9.78 10.69
N ILE A 227 19.68 9.97 9.75
CA ILE A 227 18.78 8.92 9.29
C ILE A 227 19.52 8.06 8.27
N THR A 228 19.34 6.74 8.39
CA THR A 228 19.90 5.80 7.42
C THR A 228 19.15 5.90 6.09
N ASN A 229 19.90 6.05 4.99
CA ASN A 229 19.35 5.91 3.65
C ASN A 229 18.95 4.44 3.38
N ILE A 230 17.66 4.15 3.54
CA ILE A 230 17.09 2.80 3.43
C ILE A 230 17.28 2.18 2.04
N TYR A 231 17.24 2.99 0.98
CA TYR A 231 17.45 2.51 -0.38
C TYR A 231 18.90 2.05 -0.59
N LYS A 232 19.88 2.87 -0.19
CA LYS A 232 21.30 2.50 -0.26
C LYS A 232 21.62 1.28 0.60
N LYS A 233 21.06 1.20 1.81
CA LYS A 233 21.22 0.05 2.68
C LYS A 233 20.64 -1.22 2.05
N GLY A 234 19.46 -1.13 1.44
CA GLY A 234 18.84 -2.25 0.73
C GLY A 234 19.64 -2.70 -0.50
N MET A 235 20.16 -1.77 -1.30
CA MET A 235 21.05 -2.10 -2.42
C MET A 235 22.33 -2.81 -1.95
N LYS A 236 22.95 -2.32 -0.86
CA LYS A 236 24.13 -2.94 -0.27
C LYS A 236 23.83 -4.37 0.16
N TYR A 237 22.70 -4.59 0.84
CA TYR A 237 22.22 -5.90 1.23
C TYR A 237 22.08 -6.85 0.03
N ILE A 238 21.39 -6.44 -1.04
CA ILE A 238 21.20 -7.29 -2.22
C ILE A 238 22.55 -7.62 -2.87
N LYS A 239 23.42 -6.61 -3.06
CA LYS A 239 24.73 -6.78 -3.68
C LYS A 239 25.64 -7.73 -2.91
N GLU A 240 25.69 -7.61 -1.59
CA GLU A 240 26.50 -8.48 -0.73
C GLU A 240 25.99 -9.92 -0.76
N ASN A 241 24.68 -10.13 -0.64
CA ASN A 241 24.11 -11.47 -0.65
C ASN A 241 24.17 -12.13 -2.04
N SER A 242 24.12 -11.36 -3.14
CA SER A 242 24.30 -11.89 -4.50
C SER A 242 25.70 -12.47 -4.77
N LYS A 243 26.71 -12.01 -4.03
CA LYS A 243 28.11 -12.47 -4.15
C LYS A 243 28.47 -13.52 -3.11
N SER A 244 27.62 -13.71 -2.10
CA SER A 244 27.88 -14.63 -1.02
C SER A 244 27.64 -16.07 -1.46
N THR A 245 28.39 -17.01 -0.89
CA THR A 245 28.19 -18.46 -1.12
C THR A 245 26.84 -18.96 -0.59
N ASN A 246 26.18 -18.19 0.28
CA ASN A 246 24.86 -18.50 0.81
C ASN A 246 23.78 -17.99 -0.16
N ILE A 247 23.45 -18.84 -1.13
CA ILE A 247 22.49 -18.54 -2.21
C ILE A 247 21.05 -18.39 -1.65
N ASP A 248 20.75 -18.99 -0.50
CA ASP A 248 19.40 -19.02 0.09
C ASP A 248 18.81 -17.63 0.36
N LYS A 249 19.66 -16.65 0.69
CA LYS A 249 19.22 -15.27 0.96
C LYS A 249 18.70 -14.54 -0.27
N ILE A 250 19.12 -14.95 -1.46
CA ILE A 250 18.61 -14.43 -2.74
C ILE A 250 17.54 -15.37 -3.29
N ASN A 251 17.75 -16.68 -3.22
CA ASN A 251 16.77 -17.69 -3.66
C ASN A 251 15.45 -17.59 -2.91
N ARG A 252 15.43 -17.07 -1.68
CA ARG A 252 14.18 -16.77 -0.99
C ARG A 252 13.29 -15.78 -1.73
N PHE A 253 13.76 -15.05 -2.74
CA PHE A 253 12.92 -14.19 -3.57
C PHE A 253 12.26 -14.95 -4.73
N ASN A 254 12.68 -16.17 -5.01
CA ASN A 254 12.06 -16.98 -6.04
C ASN A 254 10.64 -17.37 -5.59
N PRO A 255 9.62 -17.17 -6.45
CA PRO A 255 8.28 -17.67 -6.16
C PRO A 255 8.29 -19.20 -6.09
N ALA A 256 7.40 -19.76 -5.26
CA ALA A 256 7.26 -21.21 -5.16
C ALA A 256 6.78 -21.77 -6.50
N TYR A 257 7.45 -22.82 -6.97
CA TYR A 257 7.11 -23.53 -8.20
C TYR A 257 6.00 -24.59 -7.99
N THR A 258 5.69 -24.92 -6.73
CA THR A 258 4.68 -25.92 -6.39
C THR A 258 3.31 -25.28 -6.20
N LEU A 259 2.49 -25.29 -7.25
CA LEU A 259 1.04 -25.11 -7.09
C LEU A 259 0.48 -26.39 -6.45
N SER A 260 0.22 -26.38 -5.14
CA SER A 260 -0.55 -27.46 -4.51
C SER A 260 -2.00 -27.33 -4.96
N TYR A 261 -2.37 -28.08 -6.00
CA TYR A 261 -3.78 -28.28 -6.34
C TYR A 261 -4.39 -29.17 -5.26
N VAL A 262 -4.94 -28.56 -4.21
CA VAL A 262 -5.94 -29.26 -3.39
C VAL A 262 -7.21 -29.20 -4.21
N THR A 263 -7.58 -30.32 -4.83
CA THR A 263 -8.89 -30.48 -5.44
C THR A 263 -9.91 -30.29 -4.32
N PHE A 264 -10.68 -29.20 -4.38
CA PHE A 264 -11.86 -29.06 -3.51
C PHE A 264 -12.85 -30.13 -3.94
N GLN A 265 -12.79 -31.31 -3.30
CA GLN A 265 -13.91 -32.23 -3.31
C GLN A 265 -15.02 -31.55 -2.53
N ILE A 266 -16.03 -31.09 -3.25
CA ILE A 266 -17.31 -30.75 -2.64
C ILE A 266 -17.91 -32.11 -2.32
N ASP A 267 -17.90 -32.48 -1.04
CA ASP A 267 -18.62 -33.68 -0.59
C ASP A 267 -20.09 -33.47 -0.93
N ASP A 268 -20.57 -34.28 -1.88
CA ASP A 268 -21.98 -34.36 -2.25
C ASP A 268 -22.72 -35.04 -1.09
N PRO A 269 -23.66 -34.38 -0.40
CA PRO A 269 -24.35 -34.97 0.76
C PRO A 269 -25.26 -36.15 0.39
N GLY A 270 -25.38 -36.50 -0.90
CA GLY A 270 -26.33 -37.49 -1.39
C GLY A 270 -25.96 -38.96 -1.21
N SER A 271 -24.75 -39.32 -0.74
CA SER A 271 -24.35 -40.74 -0.68
C SER A 271 -24.72 -41.48 0.60
N ASP A 272 -25.09 -40.76 1.67
CA ASP A 272 -25.29 -41.37 2.99
C ASP A 272 -26.76 -41.72 3.27
N GLU A 273 -27.73 -41.12 2.55
CA GLU A 273 -29.15 -41.41 2.74
C GLU A 273 -29.61 -42.73 2.07
N GLU A 274 -28.89 -43.23 1.06
CA GLU A 274 -29.26 -44.49 0.40
C GLU A 274 -28.89 -45.75 1.21
N GLN A 275 -27.94 -45.66 2.14
CA GLN A 275 -27.55 -46.82 2.97
C GLN A 275 -28.43 -46.97 4.23
N GLU A 276 -29.02 -45.89 4.74
CA GLU A 276 -29.91 -45.95 5.92
C GLU A 276 -31.30 -46.52 5.59
N LEU A 277 -31.81 -46.31 4.36
CA LEU A 277 -33.10 -46.85 3.91
C LEU A 277 -33.09 -48.36 3.67
N THR A 278 -31.97 -48.94 3.20
CA THR A 278 -31.82 -50.40 3.05
C THR A 278 -31.64 -51.15 4.37
N THR A 279 -31.20 -50.46 5.44
CA THR A 279 -30.98 -51.09 6.74
C THR A 279 -32.26 -51.13 7.58
N ARG A 280 -33.16 -50.14 7.42
CA ARG A 280 -34.46 -50.11 8.13
C ARG A 280 -35.51 -51.10 7.58
N THR A 281 -35.41 -51.52 6.32
CA THR A 281 -36.36 -52.49 5.73
C THR A 281 -36.04 -53.96 6.05
N LYS A 282 -34.85 -54.27 6.59
CA LYS A 282 -34.47 -55.64 6.97
C LYS A 282 -34.83 -56.04 8.41
N ASN A 283 -35.27 -55.09 9.25
CA ASN A 283 -35.59 -55.35 10.67
C ASN A 283 -37.10 -55.37 10.97
N LEU A 284 -37.95 -55.58 9.96
CA LEU A 284 -39.41 -55.59 10.11
C LEU A 284 -40.12 -56.81 9.49
N ASN A 285 -39.40 -57.90 9.25
CA ASN A 285 -40.00 -59.22 8.99
C ASN A 285 -39.37 -60.28 9.89
#